data_AF-A0A919RC68-F1
#
_entry.id   AF-A0A919RC68-F1
#
_cell.length_a   1.000
_cell.length_b   1.000
_cell.length_c   1.000
_cell.angle_alpha   90.00
_cell.angle_beta   90.00
_cell.angle_gamma   90.00
#
_symmetry.space_group_name_H-M   'P 1'
#
loop_
_entity.id
_entity.type
_entity.pdbx_description
1 polymer ?
#
loop_
_entity_poly.entity_id
_entity_poly.type
_entity_poly.pdbx_seq_one_letter_code
_entity_poly.pdbx_strand_id
1 'polypeptide(L)'
;MIGNGVIPAATRAWVERHLREGESIAGASRLRGGWTSEMRRLTIAGPYGSRQLVLRSLVKPFYVKHAHGLLSREAGVLRLLAGTEVPAADLVAADPAGEHCEHPSLLMTSLPGRLRLDDPASAEALAHMLVRIHRVPVDDHTRPRAYQAWTSPDTVRVPADTVRPDLWRRASDLIRREPPA
;
A
#
# COMPACT_ATOMS: atom_id res chain seq x y z
N MET A 1 22.87 -11.04 12.13
CA MET A 1 23.13 -10.62 10.74
C MET A 1 21.79 -10.44 10.03
N ILE A 2 21.46 -9.20 9.68
CA ILE A 2 20.18 -8.79 9.12
C ILE A 2 20.23 -9.10 7.62
N GLY A 3 19.34 -9.96 7.13
CA GLY A 3 19.30 -10.33 5.71
C GLY A 3 19.28 -9.09 4.82
N ASN A 4 20.29 -8.98 3.96
CA ASN A 4 20.55 -7.83 3.10
C ASN A 4 19.29 -7.39 2.37
N GLY A 5 19.01 -6.09 2.33
CA GLY A 5 17.98 -5.48 1.51
C GLY A 5 18.31 -5.53 0.01
N VAL A 6 18.78 -6.67 -0.49
CA VAL A 6 19.09 -6.87 -1.90
C VAL A 6 17.81 -6.65 -2.70
N ILE A 7 17.94 -5.83 -3.73
CA ILE A 7 16.92 -5.64 -4.75
C ILE A 7 17.33 -6.55 -5.92
N PRO A 8 16.41 -7.35 -6.46
CA PRO A 8 16.66 -8.16 -7.65
C PRO A 8 17.16 -7.30 -8.82
N ALA A 9 18.03 -7.84 -9.66
CA ALA A 9 18.71 -7.06 -10.71
C ALA A 9 17.71 -6.38 -11.68
N ALA A 10 16.69 -7.11 -12.15
CA ALA A 10 15.65 -6.57 -13.02
C ALA A 10 14.87 -5.42 -12.34
N THR A 11 14.47 -5.63 -11.08
CA THR A 11 13.78 -4.62 -10.27
C THR A 11 14.65 -3.39 -10.01
N ARG A 12 15.94 -3.58 -9.72
CA ARG A 12 16.91 -2.48 -9.57
C ARG A 12 17.01 -1.65 -10.84
N ALA A 13 17.20 -2.31 -11.98
CA ALA A 13 17.29 -1.65 -13.28
C ALA A 13 16.00 -0.91 -13.62
N TRP A 14 14.83 -1.44 -13.24
CA TRP A 14 13.55 -0.74 -13.39
C TRP A 14 13.48 0.51 -12.51
N VAL A 15 13.86 0.45 -11.23
CA VAL A 15 13.90 1.63 -10.36
C VAL A 15 14.85 2.69 -10.91
N GLU A 16 16.05 2.30 -11.37
CA GLU A 16 17.08 3.22 -11.88
C GLU A 16 16.60 4.02 -13.10
N ARG A 17 15.70 3.47 -13.95
CA ARG A 17 15.07 4.21 -15.06
C ARG A 17 14.19 5.38 -14.63
N HIS A 18 13.75 5.40 -13.38
CA HIS A 18 12.87 6.43 -12.82
C HIS A 18 13.60 7.40 -11.88
N LEU A 19 14.93 7.28 -11.78
CA LEU A 19 15.75 8.21 -11.03
C LEU A 19 16.11 9.42 -11.89
N ARG A 20 16.39 10.55 -11.26
CA ARG A 20 16.86 11.75 -11.94
C ARG A 20 18.30 11.57 -12.40
N GLU A 21 18.75 12.39 -13.34
CA GLU A 21 20.15 12.39 -13.76
C GLU A 21 21.09 12.60 -12.55
N GLY A 22 22.14 11.76 -12.47
CA GLY A 22 23.08 11.74 -11.35
C GLY A 22 22.57 11.08 -10.06
N GLU A 23 21.31 10.62 -10.02
CA GLU A 23 20.81 9.82 -8.89
C GLU A 23 21.15 8.34 -9.04
N SER A 24 21.39 7.66 -7.91
CA SER A 24 21.65 6.22 -7.86
C SER A 24 21.15 5.61 -6.55
N ILE A 25 20.88 4.30 -6.56
CA ILE A 25 20.46 3.57 -5.35
C ILE A 25 21.69 3.27 -4.49
N ALA A 26 21.87 4.05 -3.43
CA ALA A 26 22.96 3.88 -2.47
C ALA A 26 22.70 2.76 -1.44
N GLY A 27 21.44 2.41 -1.21
CA GLY A 27 21.11 1.34 -0.28
C GLY A 27 19.64 0.96 -0.28
N ALA A 28 19.35 -0.19 0.32
CA ALA A 28 18.00 -0.68 0.48
C ALA A 28 17.86 -1.45 1.80
N SER A 29 16.74 -1.23 2.48
CA SER A 29 16.43 -1.89 3.75
C SER A 29 14.97 -2.31 3.79
N ARG A 30 14.69 -3.47 4.36
CA ARG A 30 13.33 -3.99 4.46
C ARG A 30 12.55 -3.23 5.54
N LEU A 31 11.35 -2.78 5.19
CA LEU A 31 10.37 -2.24 6.14
C LEU A 31 9.52 -3.40 6.69
N ARG A 32 9.31 -3.40 8.00
CA ARG A 32 8.52 -4.41 8.71
C ARG A 32 7.04 -4.00 8.76
N GLY A 33 6.16 -4.96 9.05
CA GLY A 33 4.71 -4.72 9.20
C GLY A 33 3.85 -5.05 7.98
N GLY A 34 4.45 -5.47 6.85
CA GLY A 34 3.70 -5.91 5.67
C GLY A 34 3.26 -7.37 5.77
N TRP A 35 1.95 -7.62 5.66
CA TRP A 35 1.39 -8.98 5.55
C TRP A 35 1.27 -9.47 4.11
N THR A 36 1.01 -8.57 3.16
CA THR A 36 0.65 -8.88 1.78
C THR A 36 1.76 -8.60 0.77
N SER A 37 2.63 -7.65 1.10
CA SER A 37 3.72 -7.17 0.26
C SER A 37 5.04 -7.22 1.01
N GLU A 38 6.13 -7.35 0.26
CA GLU A 38 7.43 -6.97 0.76
C GLU A 38 7.67 -5.48 0.51
N MET A 39 7.96 -4.74 1.57
CA MET A 39 8.20 -3.31 1.53
C MET A 39 9.69 -3.05 1.74
N ARG A 40 10.32 -2.27 0.87
CA ARG A 40 11.72 -1.84 1.00
C ARG A 40 11.82 -0.33 0.95
N ARG A 41 12.58 0.25 1.86
CA ARG A 41 13.04 1.65 1.76
C ARG A 41 14.32 1.66 0.94
N LEU A 42 14.34 2.48 -0.09
CA LEU A 42 15.49 2.74 -0.95
C LEU A 42 16.09 4.09 -0.58
N THR A 43 17.40 4.12 -0.32
CA THR A 43 18.16 5.36 -0.17
C THR A 43 18.70 5.72 -1.54
N ILE A 44 18.26 6.86 -2.07
CA ILE A 44 18.72 7.41 -3.35
C ILE A 44 19.71 8.51 -3.03
N ALA A 45 20.95 8.38 -3.52
CA ALA A 45 21.96 9.43 -3.45
C ALA A 45 22.00 10.17 -4.78
N GLY A 46 22.18 11.48 -4.74
CA GLY A 46 22.33 12.31 -5.93
C GLY A 46 23.10 13.60 -5.64
N PRO A 47 23.29 14.45 -6.66
CA PRO A 47 24.11 15.66 -6.55
C PRO A 47 23.60 16.68 -5.51
N TYR A 48 22.31 16.64 -5.19
CA TYR A 48 21.67 17.54 -4.23
C TYR A 48 21.41 16.91 -2.85
N GLY A 49 22.07 15.79 -2.55
CA GLY A 49 21.92 15.05 -1.30
C GLY A 49 21.20 13.72 -1.46
N SER A 50 20.63 13.21 -0.36
CA SER A 50 19.94 11.92 -0.34
C SER A 50 18.44 12.05 -0.11
N ARG A 51 17.66 11.20 -0.77
CA ARG A 51 16.21 11.08 -0.55
C ARG A 51 15.80 9.61 -0.41
N GLN A 52 14.58 9.39 0.06
CA GLN A 52 14.05 8.05 0.29
C GLN A 52 12.87 7.76 -0.63
N LEU A 53 12.90 6.59 -1.26
CA LEU A 53 11.77 5.99 -1.94
C LEU A 53 11.34 4.71 -1.22
N VAL A 54 10.12 4.27 -1.47
CA VAL A 54 9.57 3.01 -0.97
C VAL A 54 9.18 2.15 -2.16
N LEU A 55 9.75 0.95 -2.23
CA LEU A 55 9.41 -0.09 -3.17
C LEU A 55 8.51 -1.12 -2.50
N ARG A 56 7.31 -1.27 -3.03
CA ARG A 56 6.33 -2.29 -2.65
C ARG A 56 6.32 -3.38 -3.70
N SER A 57 6.54 -4.64 -3.31
CA SER A 57 6.49 -5.80 -4.21
C SER A 57 5.53 -6.87 -3.70
N LEU A 58 4.65 -7.40 -4.56
CA LEU A 58 3.76 -8.50 -4.23
C LEU A 58 4.43 -9.84 -4.51
N VAL A 59 4.90 -10.50 -3.45
CA VAL A 59 5.73 -11.71 -3.55
C VAL A 59 4.97 -13.00 -3.21
N LYS A 60 3.84 -12.91 -2.49
CA LYS A 60 3.09 -14.10 -2.07
C LYS A 60 2.14 -14.56 -3.18
N PRO A 61 2.08 -15.87 -3.50
CA PRO A 61 1.32 -16.38 -4.65
C PRO A 61 -0.15 -15.94 -4.71
N PHE A 62 -0.84 -15.90 -3.57
CA PHE A 62 -2.23 -15.44 -3.50
C PHE A 62 -2.38 -13.99 -3.98
N TYR A 63 -1.51 -13.08 -3.51
CA TYR A 63 -1.59 -11.67 -3.88
C TYR A 63 -1.04 -11.39 -5.29
N VAL A 64 -0.08 -12.18 -5.78
CA VAL A 64 0.42 -12.08 -7.17
C VAL A 64 -0.71 -12.23 -8.18
N LYS A 65 -1.63 -13.18 -7.97
CA LYS A 65 -2.80 -13.40 -8.85
C LYS A 65 -3.72 -12.16 -8.94
N HIS A 66 -3.71 -11.32 -7.92
CA HIS A 66 -4.53 -10.09 -7.86
C HIS A 66 -3.71 -8.82 -8.06
N ALA A 67 -2.41 -8.94 -8.33
CA ALA A 67 -1.46 -7.84 -8.29
C ALA A 67 -1.80 -6.72 -9.26
N HIS A 68 -2.14 -7.08 -10.51
CA HIS A 68 -2.50 -6.10 -11.54
C HIS A 68 -3.62 -5.18 -11.05
N GLY A 69 -4.71 -5.75 -10.54
CA GLY A 69 -5.83 -4.97 -10.02
C GLY A 69 -5.47 -4.18 -8.76
N LEU A 70 -4.75 -4.78 -7.81
CA LEU A 70 -4.34 -4.15 -6.56
C LEU A 70 -3.45 -2.92 -6.81
N LEU A 71 -2.37 -3.10 -7.56
CA LEU A 71 -1.36 -2.06 -7.80
C LEU A 71 -1.87 -1.00 -8.79
N SER A 72 -2.69 -1.37 -9.78
CA SER A 72 -3.30 -0.37 -10.67
C SER A 72 -4.24 0.57 -9.93
N ARG A 73 -5.03 0.05 -8.98
CA ARG A 73 -5.89 0.89 -8.13
C ARG A 73 -5.08 1.76 -7.19
N GLU A 74 -4.05 1.22 -6.55
CA GLU A 74 -3.17 2.00 -5.69
C GLU A 74 -2.48 3.12 -6.47
N ALA A 75 -1.91 2.83 -7.65
CA ALA A 75 -1.34 3.84 -8.53
C ALA A 75 -2.38 4.89 -8.96
N GLY A 76 -3.61 4.47 -9.28
CA GLY A 76 -4.71 5.39 -9.60
C GLY A 76 -5.05 6.33 -8.45
N VAL A 77 -5.17 5.80 -7.22
CA VAL A 77 -5.46 6.61 -6.03
C VAL A 77 -4.29 7.55 -5.69
N LEU A 78 -3.04 7.10 -5.77
CA LEU A 78 -1.90 7.98 -5.52
C LEU A 78 -1.83 9.14 -6.55
N ARG A 79 -2.18 8.88 -7.82
CA ARG A 79 -2.32 9.95 -8.83
C ARG A 79 -3.47 10.90 -8.51
N LEU A 80 -4.62 10.38 -8.08
CA LEU A 80 -5.77 11.19 -7.69
C LEU A 80 -5.45 12.10 -6.49
N LEU A 81 -4.69 11.61 -5.52
CA LEU A 81 -4.34 12.36 -4.32
C LEU A 81 -3.19 13.36 -4.55
N ALA A 82 -2.46 13.24 -5.66
CA ALA A 82 -1.37 14.15 -5.99
C ALA A 82 -1.88 15.60 -6.08
N GLY A 83 -1.26 16.50 -5.32
CA GLY A 83 -1.65 17.92 -5.28
C GLY A 83 -2.90 18.22 -4.42
N THR A 84 -3.48 17.23 -3.74
CA THR A 84 -4.54 17.45 -2.76
C THR A 84 -3.97 17.75 -1.36
N GLU A 85 -4.84 18.17 -0.43
CA GLU A 85 -4.45 18.35 0.98
C GLU A 85 -4.28 17.03 1.75
N VAL A 86 -4.55 15.88 1.13
CA VAL A 86 -4.38 14.57 1.75
C VAL A 86 -2.89 14.20 1.70
N PRO A 87 -2.23 13.98 2.85
CA PRO A 87 -0.80 13.66 2.90
C PRO A 87 -0.57 12.20 2.47
N ALA A 88 -0.54 11.97 1.16
CA ALA A 88 -0.21 10.69 0.56
C ALA A 88 1.24 10.68 0.05
N ALA A 89 1.78 9.48 -0.16
CA ALA A 89 3.02 9.35 -0.92
C ALA A 89 2.77 9.71 -2.40
N ASP A 90 3.79 10.24 -3.07
CA ASP A 90 3.73 10.48 -4.51
C ASP A 90 4.07 9.18 -5.24
N LEU A 91 3.29 8.86 -6.26
CA LEU A 91 3.62 7.76 -7.17
C LEU A 91 4.84 8.14 -8.01
N VAL A 92 5.86 7.30 -8.01
CA VAL A 92 7.02 7.41 -8.92
C VAL A 92 6.81 6.53 -10.14
N ALA A 93 6.48 5.25 -9.94
CA ALA A 93 6.26 4.30 -11.02
C ALA A 93 5.46 3.08 -10.53
N ALA A 94 4.84 2.36 -11.46
CA ALA A 94 4.18 1.09 -11.17
C ALA A 94 4.45 0.08 -12.29
N ASP A 95 4.65 -1.18 -11.90
CA ASP A 95 4.71 -2.35 -12.75
C ASP A 95 3.68 -3.39 -12.23
N PRO A 96 2.37 -3.17 -12.47
CA PRO A 96 1.32 -4.02 -11.91
C PRO A 96 1.29 -5.44 -12.49
N ALA A 97 1.83 -5.62 -13.70
CA ALA A 97 1.89 -6.90 -14.40
C ALA A 97 3.18 -7.68 -14.08
N GLY A 98 4.22 -7.02 -13.55
CA GLY A 98 5.52 -7.64 -13.32
C GLY A 98 6.31 -7.86 -14.62
N GLU A 99 6.14 -6.97 -15.60
CA GLU A 99 6.81 -7.06 -16.91
C GLU A 99 8.27 -6.61 -16.85
N HIS A 100 8.66 -5.88 -15.81
CA HIS A 100 9.98 -5.29 -15.67
C HIS A 100 10.69 -5.66 -14.37
N CYS A 101 9.91 -5.83 -13.30
CA CYS A 101 10.39 -6.24 -11.99
C CYS A 101 10.30 -7.76 -11.84
N GLU A 102 11.09 -8.35 -10.94
CA GLU A 102 10.96 -9.78 -10.58
C GLU A 102 9.56 -10.12 -10.04
N HIS A 103 8.90 -9.16 -9.42
CA HIS A 103 7.54 -9.26 -8.93
C HIS A 103 6.75 -7.99 -9.25
N PRO A 104 5.42 -8.07 -9.43
CA PRO A 104 4.58 -6.89 -9.55
C PRO A 104 4.87 -5.88 -8.44
N SER A 105 5.19 -4.65 -8.84
CA SER A 105 5.77 -3.66 -7.93
C SER A 105 5.22 -2.24 -8.12
N LEU A 106 5.29 -1.45 -7.06
CA LEU A 106 4.95 -0.03 -7.05
C LEU A 106 6.04 0.74 -6.30
N LEU A 107 6.49 1.84 -6.90
CA LEU A 107 7.52 2.73 -6.37
C LEU A 107 6.88 4.07 -6.03
N MET A 108 7.09 4.54 -4.80
CA MET A 108 6.52 5.78 -4.28
C MET A 108 7.52 6.54 -3.42
N THR A 109 7.25 7.81 -3.11
CA THR A 109 8.05 8.56 -2.14
C THR A 109 7.89 8.02 -0.72
N SER A 110 8.89 8.21 0.12
CA SER A 110 8.77 7.90 1.55
C SER A 110 7.99 9.02 2.23
N LEU A 111 6.80 8.71 2.77
CA LEU A 111 6.03 9.67 3.56
C LEU A 111 6.72 9.89 4.92
N PRO A 112 7.13 11.12 5.27
CA PRO A 112 7.79 11.39 6.54
C PRO A 112 6.78 11.25 7.68
N GLY A 113 7.21 10.65 8.80
CA GLY A 113 6.38 10.52 9.98
C GLY A 113 6.78 9.37 10.88
N ARG A 114 5.99 9.18 11.95
CA ARG A 114 6.12 8.07 12.90
C ARG A 114 4.75 7.52 13.26
N LEU A 115 4.67 6.22 13.50
CA LEU A 115 3.45 5.56 13.94
C LEU A 115 3.14 5.93 15.40
N ARG A 116 1.89 6.26 15.70
CA ARG A 116 1.38 6.47 17.07
C ARG A 116 0.16 5.57 17.25
N LEU A 117 0.31 4.48 18.00
CA LEU A 117 -0.77 3.49 18.20
C LEU A 117 -1.57 3.73 19.49
N ASP A 118 -0.97 4.38 20.49
CA ASP A 118 -1.54 4.51 21.83
C ASP A 118 -1.90 5.97 22.19
N ASP A 119 -2.33 6.77 21.20
CA ASP A 119 -2.66 8.18 21.41
C ASP A 119 -4.14 8.47 21.12
N PRO A 120 -5.02 8.56 22.13
CA PRO A 120 -6.42 8.92 21.95
C PRO A 120 -6.62 10.28 21.30
N ALA A 121 -5.70 11.24 21.49
CA ALA A 121 -5.78 12.56 20.85
C ALA A 121 -5.56 12.48 19.32
N SER A 122 -5.08 11.34 18.81
CA SER A 122 -5.01 11.09 17.37
C SER A 122 -6.39 10.85 16.74
N ALA A 123 -7.40 10.45 17.50
CA ALA A 123 -8.72 10.13 16.95
C ALA A 123 -9.39 11.35 16.30
N GLU A 124 -9.29 12.53 16.92
CA GLU A 124 -9.83 13.77 16.35
C GLU A 124 -9.08 14.17 15.07
N ALA A 125 -7.75 14.08 15.06
CA ALA A 125 -6.95 14.34 13.87
C ALA A 125 -7.28 13.38 12.72
N LEU A 126 -7.50 12.10 13.03
CA LEU A 126 -7.93 11.09 12.06
C LEU A 126 -9.33 11.38 11.52
N ALA A 127 -10.27 11.81 12.38
CA ALA A 127 -11.62 12.20 11.95
C ALA A 127 -11.57 13.41 11.00
N HIS A 128 -10.78 14.44 11.32
CA HIS A 128 -10.56 15.57 10.42
C HIS A 128 -9.94 15.14 9.07
N MET A 129 -8.98 14.21 9.10
CA MET A 129 -8.38 13.68 7.87
C MET A 129 -9.41 12.91 7.03
N LEU A 130 -10.28 12.13 7.66
CA LEU A 130 -11.34 11.39 6.96
C LEU A 130 -12.31 12.34 6.23
N VAL A 131 -12.67 13.47 6.85
CA VAL A 131 -13.47 14.51 6.18
C VAL A 131 -12.74 15.09 4.98
N ARG A 132 -11.44 15.34 5.07
CA ARG A 132 -10.63 15.83 3.93
C ARG A 132 -10.61 14.82 2.79
N ILE A 133 -10.41 13.53 3.10
CA ILE A 133 -10.45 12.44 2.10
C ILE A 133 -11.82 12.41 1.41
N HIS A 134 -12.92 12.51 2.15
CA HIS A 134 -14.28 12.50 1.57
C HIS A 134 -14.61 13.74 0.73
N ARG A 135 -13.84 14.82 0.85
CA ARG A 135 -14.00 16.04 0.05
C ARG A 135 -13.13 16.07 -1.20
N VAL A 136 -12.27 15.07 -1.41
CA VAL A 136 -11.48 14.98 -2.64
C VAL A 136 -12.44 14.87 -3.83
N PRO A 137 -12.39 15.82 -4.78
CA PRO A 137 -13.27 15.78 -5.94
C PRO A 137 -12.90 14.59 -6.83
N VAL A 138 -13.93 13.86 -7.27
CA VAL A 138 -13.79 12.73 -8.19
C VAL A 138 -14.86 12.84 -9.28
N ASP A 139 -14.45 12.56 -10.50
CA ASP A 139 -15.33 12.39 -11.66
C ASP A 139 -15.58 10.90 -11.93
N ASP A 140 -16.36 10.58 -12.95
CA ASP A 140 -16.71 9.20 -13.30
C ASP A 140 -15.50 8.35 -13.71
N HIS A 141 -14.39 8.98 -14.12
CA HIS A 141 -13.16 8.28 -14.52
C HIS A 141 -12.20 8.03 -13.36
N THR A 142 -12.23 8.88 -12.34
CA THR A 142 -11.32 8.86 -11.19
C THR A 142 -11.96 8.29 -9.92
N ARG A 143 -13.30 8.18 -9.90
CA ARG A 143 -14.06 7.63 -8.78
C ARG A 143 -13.58 6.22 -8.41
N PRO A 144 -13.10 6.01 -7.16
CA PRO A 144 -12.81 4.68 -6.67
C PRO A 144 -14.05 3.78 -6.67
N ARG A 145 -13.84 2.46 -6.76
CA ARG A 145 -14.93 1.49 -6.62
C ARG A 145 -15.62 1.67 -5.27
N ALA A 146 -16.95 1.62 -5.27
CA ALA A 146 -17.74 1.75 -4.05
C ALA A 146 -17.42 0.64 -3.04
N TYR A 147 -17.43 -0.63 -3.49
CA TYR A 147 -17.24 -1.77 -2.59
C TYR A 147 -16.71 -3.01 -3.34
N GLN A 148 -15.89 -3.81 -2.66
CA GLN A 148 -15.53 -5.17 -3.08
C GLN A 148 -15.28 -6.04 -1.84
N ALA A 149 -16.06 -7.10 -1.68
CA ALA A 149 -15.83 -8.09 -0.63
C ALA A 149 -14.57 -8.92 -0.93
N TRP A 150 -13.71 -9.08 0.09
CA TRP A 150 -12.53 -9.97 0.05
C TRP A 150 -12.75 -11.30 0.77
N THR A 151 -13.91 -11.45 1.41
CA THR A 151 -14.36 -12.64 2.13
C THR A 151 -15.86 -12.79 1.94
N SER A 152 -16.39 -14.00 2.11
CA SER A 152 -17.83 -14.23 2.20
C SER A 152 -18.22 -14.73 3.60
N PRO A 153 -19.48 -14.56 4.02
CA PRO A 153 -19.99 -15.12 5.28
C PRO A 153 -19.64 -16.60 5.46
N ASP A 154 -19.71 -17.37 4.38
CA ASP A 154 -19.51 -18.82 4.39
C ASP A 154 -18.04 -19.24 4.49
N THR A 155 -17.12 -18.31 4.17
CA THR A 155 -15.66 -18.51 4.34
C THR A 155 -15.16 -18.12 5.73
N VAL A 156 -15.94 -17.35 6.51
CA VAL A 156 -15.58 -17.01 7.89
C VAL A 156 -15.86 -18.20 8.79
N ARG A 157 -14.80 -18.82 9.31
CA ARG A 157 -14.88 -19.92 10.29
C ARG A 157 -14.82 -19.34 11.71
N VAL A 158 -15.68 -19.83 12.59
CA VAL A 158 -15.56 -19.57 14.03
C VAL A 158 -14.30 -20.31 14.52
N PRO A 159 -13.31 -19.61 15.11
CA PRO A 159 -12.12 -20.27 15.64
C PRO A 159 -12.50 -21.28 16.73
N ALA A 160 -11.91 -22.48 16.72
CA ALA A 160 -12.28 -23.54 17.65
C ALA A 160 -11.93 -23.21 19.13
N ASP A 161 -10.93 -22.37 19.33
CA ASP A 161 -10.39 -21.93 20.62
C ASP A 161 -10.98 -20.59 21.10
N THR A 162 -11.98 -20.04 20.41
CA THR A 162 -12.54 -18.76 20.80
C THR A 162 -13.43 -18.86 22.04
N VAL A 163 -13.20 -17.99 23.01
CA VAL A 163 -14.08 -17.80 24.17
C VAL A 163 -15.37 -17.02 23.83
N ARG A 164 -15.52 -16.52 22.59
CA ARG A 164 -16.70 -15.74 22.14
C ARG A 164 -17.28 -16.24 20.80
N PRO A 165 -17.76 -17.49 20.71
CA PRO A 165 -18.27 -18.04 19.45
C PRO A 165 -19.48 -17.26 18.89
N ASP A 166 -20.35 -16.75 19.76
CA ASP A 166 -21.50 -15.94 19.35
C ASP A 166 -21.11 -14.61 18.72
N LEU A 167 -19.98 -14.03 19.14
CA LEU A 167 -19.50 -12.79 18.52
C LEU A 167 -19.08 -13.05 17.06
N TRP A 168 -18.42 -14.17 16.79
CA TRP A 168 -18.04 -14.57 15.44
C TRP A 168 -19.26 -14.90 14.58
N ARG A 169 -20.27 -15.59 15.13
CA ARG A 169 -21.55 -15.83 14.43
C ARG A 169 -22.22 -14.51 14.03
N ARG A 170 -22.38 -13.58 14.99
CA ARG A 170 -22.94 -12.25 14.71
C ARG A 170 -22.15 -11.47 13.66
N ALA A 171 -20.82 -11.56 13.68
CA ALA A 171 -19.98 -10.92 12.67
C ALA A 171 -20.22 -11.52 11.28
N SER A 172 -20.33 -12.85 11.17
CA SER A 172 -20.68 -13.55 9.92
C SER A 172 -22.07 -13.16 9.42
N ASP A 173 -23.06 -13.07 10.32
CA ASP A 173 -24.42 -12.64 9.96
C ASP A 173 -24.46 -11.18 9.48
N LEU A 174 -23.59 -10.32 10.01
CA LEU A 174 -23.50 -8.92 9.60
C LEU A 174 -22.94 -8.78 8.18
N ILE A 175 -21.89 -9.52 7.83
CA ILE A 175 -21.32 -9.51 6.47
C ILE A 175 -22.21 -10.23 5.44
N ARG A 176 -23.25 -10.97 5.89
CA ARG A 176 -24.26 -11.59 5.01
C ARG A 176 -25.29 -10.58 4.49
N ARG A 177 -25.41 -9.41 5.13
CA ARG A 177 -26.30 -8.33 4.70
C ARG A 177 -25.76 -7.66 3.44
N GLU A 178 -26.60 -6.86 2.80
CA GLU A 178 -26.18 -6.00 1.70
C GLU A 178 -25.05 -5.06 2.18
N PRO A 179 -24.07 -4.77 1.29
CA PRO A 179 -23.01 -3.83 1.62
C PRO A 179 -23.61 -2.44 1.95
N PRO A 180 -22.96 -1.66 2.82
CA PRO A 180 -23.37 -0.28 3.06
C PRO A 180 -23.44 0.50 1.75
N ALA A 181 -24.52 1.28 1.58
CA ALA A 181 -24.73 2.16 0.44
C ALA A 181 -23.78 3.37 0.46
#